data_AF-A0A381WXB3-F1
#
_entry.id   AF-A0A381WXB3-F1
#
_cell.length_a   1.000
_cell.length_b   1.000
_cell.length_c   1.000
_cell.angle_alpha   90.00
_cell.angle_beta   90.00
_cell.angle_gamma   90.00
#
_symmetry.space_group_name_H-M   'P 1'
#
loop_
_entity.id
_entity.type
_entity.pdbx_description
1 polymer ?
#
loop_
_entity_poly.entity_id
_entity_poly.type
_entity_poly.pdbx_seq_one_letter_code
_entity_poly.pdbx_strand_id
1 'polypeptide(L)'
;MILWFYKKISPATMFNDIVLALSHGLRFDSKIAGLFLLFPFLFNLILGPLNRFSIVVRVGSFFTGLGIVLICAASIATIPYFEEFGDQFNFFLFEGLYDDGSAVLRTVWIEHHPIMHIMAIVALSMITWYTLKRSRTYAHGLSNIQFLSPNSVLMRSIIILTMIVGFSGAVRGSFKNRPAIRKWSDITGDDLLNKTIMNPLTHFQYAIKDFNRINGKSGITQFIGRSSPRAAAENYFGVTKDSL
;
A
#
# COMPACT_ATOMS: atom_id res chain seq x y z
N MET A 1 9.53 -4.30 -9.28
CA MET A 1 8.65 -5.37 -9.78
C MET A 1 8.71 -5.53 -11.29
N ILE A 2 8.09 -4.67 -12.11
CA ILE A 2 8.05 -4.83 -13.58
C ILE A 2 9.44 -5.05 -14.19
N LEU A 3 10.41 -4.18 -13.84
CA LEU A 3 11.79 -4.31 -14.34
C LEU A 3 12.50 -5.59 -13.87
N TRP A 4 12.20 -6.07 -12.65
CA TRP A 4 12.85 -7.26 -12.08
C TRP A 4 12.30 -8.54 -12.71
N PHE A 5 10.98 -8.59 -12.92
CA PHE A 5 10.27 -9.74 -13.48
C PHE A 5 9.91 -9.57 -14.96
N TYR A 6 10.65 -8.75 -15.72
CA TYR A 6 10.31 -8.44 -17.11
C TYR A 6 10.17 -9.69 -18.00
N LYS A 7 10.91 -10.77 -17.68
CA LYS A 7 10.83 -12.05 -18.38
C LYS A 7 9.51 -12.79 -18.17
N LYS A 8 8.75 -12.46 -17.13
CA LYS A 8 7.42 -13.01 -16.84
C LYS A 8 6.29 -12.21 -17.52
N ILE A 9 6.61 -11.15 -18.26
CA ILE A 9 5.62 -10.39 -19.06
C ILE A 9 5.25 -11.20 -20.30
N SER A 10 3.94 -11.31 -20.57
CA SER A 10 3.39 -11.97 -21.74
C SER A 10 3.91 -11.31 -23.04
N PRO A 11 4.30 -12.09 -24.06
CA PRO A 11 4.73 -11.56 -25.35
C PRO A 11 3.67 -10.72 -26.07
N ALA A 12 2.40 -10.89 -25.73
CA ALA A 12 1.28 -10.11 -26.30
C ALA A 12 1.13 -8.71 -25.67
N THR A 13 1.87 -8.41 -24.60
CA THR A 13 1.78 -7.15 -23.86
C THR A 13 2.32 -5.99 -24.69
N MET A 14 1.50 -4.96 -24.89
CA MET A 14 1.91 -3.76 -25.59
C MET A 14 2.48 -2.72 -24.62
N PHE A 15 3.28 -1.78 -25.14
CA PHE A 15 3.78 -0.67 -24.34
C PHE A 15 2.65 0.16 -23.69
N ASN A 16 1.51 0.29 -24.38
CA ASN A 16 0.33 0.96 -23.85
C ASN A 16 -0.20 0.28 -22.57
N ASP A 17 -0.10 -1.05 -22.47
CA ASP A 17 -0.54 -1.79 -21.28
C ASP A 17 0.34 -1.49 -20.08
N ILE A 18 1.65 -1.34 -20.30
CA ILE A 18 2.62 -0.96 -19.26
C ILE A 18 2.31 0.45 -18.76
N VAL A 19 2.11 1.42 -19.66
CA VAL A 19 1.76 2.80 -19.30
C VAL A 19 0.41 2.85 -18.57
N LEU A 20 -0.56 2.07 -19.04
CA LEU A 20 -1.88 1.95 -18.41
C LEU A 20 -1.75 1.40 -16.98
N ALA A 21 -1.00 0.33 -16.79
CA ALA A 21 -0.74 -0.28 -15.48
C ALA A 21 -0.04 0.71 -14.53
N LEU A 22 1.02 1.40 -14.99
CA LEU A 22 1.70 2.42 -14.20
C LEU A 22 0.78 3.58 -13.82
N SER A 23 -0.06 4.06 -14.75
CA SER A 23 -1.02 5.14 -14.49
C SER A 23 -2.08 4.76 -13.46
N HIS A 24 -2.52 3.50 -13.47
CA HIS A 24 -3.42 2.97 -12.45
C HIS A 24 -2.69 2.71 -11.13
N GLY A 25 -1.40 2.34 -11.15
CA GLY A 25 -0.58 2.19 -9.96
C GLY A 25 -0.39 3.50 -9.19
N LEU A 26 -0.18 4.61 -9.91
CA LEU A 26 -0.09 5.95 -9.31
C LEU A 26 -1.33 6.34 -8.49
N ARG A 27 -2.51 5.77 -8.81
CA ARG A 27 -3.74 5.96 -8.02
C ARG A 27 -3.65 5.31 -6.65
N PHE A 28 -3.11 4.09 -6.59
CA PHE A 28 -2.85 3.40 -5.32
C PHE A 28 -1.74 4.08 -4.53
N ASP A 29 -0.71 4.57 -5.20
CA ASP A 29 0.39 5.30 -4.55
C ASP A 29 -0.10 6.62 -3.94
N SER A 30 -0.94 7.36 -4.68
CA SER A 30 -1.58 8.60 -4.19
C SER A 30 -2.41 8.34 -2.93
N LYS A 31 -3.10 7.20 -2.87
CA LYS A 31 -3.89 6.78 -1.69
C LYS A 31 -3.02 6.52 -0.47
N ILE A 32 -1.92 5.78 -0.63
CA ILE A 32 -0.98 5.50 0.45
C ILE A 32 -0.27 6.77 0.90
N ALA A 33 0.17 7.61 -0.03
CA ALA A 33 0.76 8.92 0.28
C ALA A 33 -0.24 9.81 1.04
N GLY A 34 -1.50 9.88 0.59
CA GLY A 34 -2.58 10.59 1.27
C GLY A 34 -2.81 10.10 2.70
N LEU A 35 -2.71 8.79 2.95
CA LEU A 35 -2.84 8.21 4.29
C LEU A 35 -1.71 8.68 5.23
N PHE A 36 -0.45 8.66 4.77
CA PHE A 36 0.68 9.16 5.58
C PHE A 36 0.62 10.68 5.79
N LEU A 37 0.10 11.42 4.81
CA LEU A 37 -0.03 12.88 4.90
C LEU A 37 -1.28 13.34 5.66
N LEU A 38 -2.21 12.44 6.00
CA LEU A 38 -3.44 12.78 6.72
C LEU A 38 -3.18 13.50 8.04
N PHE A 39 -2.36 12.91 8.90
CA PHE A 39 -2.05 13.52 10.20
C PHE A 39 -1.28 14.84 10.05
N PRO A 40 -0.18 14.92 9.26
CA PRO A 40 0.45 16.21 8.95
C PRO A 40 -0.52 17.28 8.45
N PHE A 41 -1.45 16.91 7.58
CA PHE A 41 -2.45 17.82 7.04
C PHE A 41 -3.42 18.33 8.10
N LEU A 42 -4.00 17.43 8.91
CA LEU A 42 -4.90 17.79 10.01
C LEU A 42 -4.20 18.65 11.07
N PHE A 43 -2.97 18.30 11.43
CA PHE A 43 -2.18 19.10 12.37
C PHE A 43 -1.86 20.48 11.80
N ASN A 44 -1.55 20.59 10.51
CA ASN A 44 -1.35 21.89 9.87
C ASN A 44 -2.63 22.75 9.93
N LEU A 45 -3.80 22.15 9.66
CA LEU A 45 -5.08 22.84 9.68
C LEU A 45 -5.45 23.36 11.08
N ILE A 46 -5.21 22.56 12.13
CA ILE A 46 -5.55 22.91 13.53
C ILE A 46 -4.50 23.84 14.14
N LEU A 47 -3.22 23.53 13.99
CA LEU A 47 -2.12 24.20 14.68
C LEU A 47 -1.52 25.38 13.90
N GLY A 48 -1.79 25.47 12.60
CA GLY A 48 -1.37 26.59 11.75
C GLY A 48 -1.91 27.94 12.26
N PRO A 49 -3.23 28.07 12.51
CA PRO A 49 -3.81 29.29 13.09
C PRO A 49 -3.29 29.61 14.50
N LEU A 50 -2.85 28.59 15.25
CA LEU A 50 -2.28 28.73 16.59
C LEU A 50 -0.78 29.09 16.58
N ASN A 51 -0.19 29.34 15.42
CA ASN A 51 1.24 29.62 15.22
C ASN A 51 2.19 28.53 15.79
N ARG A 52 1.71 27.29 15.96
CA ARG A 52 2.52 26.17 16.47
C ARG A 52 3.24 25.40 15.36
N PHE A 53 3.87 26.13 14.44
CA PHE A 53 4.50 25.58 13.23
C PHE A 53 5.61 24.55 13.50
N SER A 54 6.34 24.67 14.62
CA SER A 54 7.38 23.69 14.99
C SER A 54 6.81 22.26 15.15
N ILE A 55 5.62 22.14 15.76
CA ILE A 55 4.93 20.85 15.93
C ILE A 55 4.50 20.30 14.58
N VAL A 56 3.91 21.15 13.74
CA VAL A 56 3.46 20.78 12.38
C VAL A 56 4.63 20.25 11.54
N VAL A 57 5.78 20.92 11.57
CA VAL A 57 6.99 20.48 10.84
C VAL A 57 7.53 19.16 11.40
N ARG A 58 7.53 18.98 12.71
CA ARG A 58 8.00 17.74 13.35
C ARG A 58 7.10 16.55 13.00
N VAL A 59 5.77 16.71 13.14
CA VAL A 59 4.78 15.68 12.78
C VAL A 59 4.88 15.36 11.29
N GLY A 60 4.94 16.38 10.43
CA GLY A 60 5.14 16.19 8.99
C GLY A 60 6.39 15.39 8.65
N SER A 61 7.52 15.73 9.27
CA SER A 61 8.80 15.04 9.04
C SER A 61 8.77 13.60 9.53
N PHE A 62 8.15 13.35 10.69
CA PHE A 62 7.99 12.00 11.25
C PHE A 62 7.15 11.10 10.33
N PHE A 63 5.95 11.53 9.93
CA PHE A 63 5.09 10.72 9.06
C PHE A 63 5.65 10.54 7.66
N THR A 64 6.37 11.54 7.13
CA THR A 64 7.08 11.42 5.85
C THR A 64 8.20 10.38 5.94
N GLY A 65 9.02 10.44 7.00
CA GLY A 65 10.09 9.47 7.22
C GLY A 65 9.54 8.05 7.42
N LEU A 66 8.51 7.91 8.24
CA LEU A 66 7.80 6.65 8.45
C LEU A 66 7.25 6.08 7.13
N GLY A 67 6.60 6.92 6.31
CA GLY A 67 6.07 6.53 5.01
C GLY A 67 7.16 6.04 4.06
N ILE A 68 8.28 6.76 3.96
CA ILE A 68 9.42 6.36 3.13
C ILE A 68 9.96 4.99 3.55
N VAL A 69 10.20 4.80 4.86
CA VAL A 69 10.75 3.53 5.38
C VAL A 69 9.79 2.38 5.11
N LEU A 70 8.50 2.55 5.41
CA LEU A 70 7.50 1.49 5.20
C LEU A 70 7.29 1.15 3.72
N ILE A 71 7.25 2.16 2.84
CA ILE A 71 7.14 1.94 1.39
C ILE A 71 8.37 1.20 0.87
N CYS A 72 9.58 1.62 1.25
CA CYS A 72 10.82 0.95 0.85
C CYS A 72 10.88 -0.48 1.39
N ALA A 73 10.56 -0.68 2.67
CA ALA A 73 10.54 -2.00 3.29
C ALA A 73 9.58 -2.95 2.58
N ALA A 74 8.33 -2.52 2.34
CA ALA A 74 7.36 -3.33 1.62
C ALA A 74 7.77 -3.60 0.16
N SER A 75 8.39 -2.63 -0.50
CA SER A 75 8.85 -2.76 -1.90
C SER A 75 10.05 -3.69 -2.06
N ILE A 76 10.92 -3.79 -1.06
CA ILE A 76 12.03 -4.75 -1.06
C ILE A 76 11.54 -6.13 -0.64
N ALA A 77 10.75 -6.22 0.44
CA ALA A 77 10.23 -7.50 0.95
C ALA A 77 9.30 -8.21 -0.04
N THR A 78 8.62 -7.48 -0.92
CA THR A 78 7.75 -8.12 -1.93
C THR A 78 8.52 -8.87 -3.00
N ILE A 79 9.81 -8.57 -3.25
CA ILE A 79 10.59 -9.21 -4.32
C ILE A 79 10.78 -10.71 -4.06
N PRO A 80 11.40 -11.14 -2.94
CA PRO A 80 11.56 -12.57 -2.65
C PRO A 80 10.21 -13.27 -2.47
N TYR A 81 9.21 -12.56 -1.90
CA TYR A 81 7.87 -13.11 -1.79
C TYR A 81 7.23 -13.40 -3.16
N PHE A 82 7.41 -12.51 -4.14
CA PHE A 82 6.90 -12.70 -5.50
C PHE A 82 7.67 -13.77 -6.28
N GLU A 83 8.95 -13.97 -5.97
CA GLU A 83 9.74 -15.09 -6.50
C GLU A 83 9.15 -16.44 -6.08
N GLU A 84 8.81 -16.57 -4.80
CA GLU A 84 8.29 -17.82 -4.21
C GLU A 84 6.82 -18.08 -4.56
N PHE A 85 5.95 -17.10 -4.34
CA PHE A 85 4.49 -17.30 -4.41
C PHE A 85 3.86 -16.83 -5.73
N GLY A 86 4.62 -16.14 -6.60
CA GLY A 86 4.10 -15.62 -7.87
C GLY A 86 3.06 -14.50 -7.72
N ASP A 87 2.97 -13.89 -6.55
CA ASP A 87 2.09 -12.78 -6.22
C ASP A 87 2.80 -11.81 -5.27
N GLN A 88 2.28 -10.58 -5.09
CA GLN A 88 2.73 -9.71 -3.99
C GLN A 88 2.20 -10.27 -2.66
N PHE A 89 2.04 -9.46 -1.61
CA PHE A 89 1.52 -9.97 -0.34
C PHE A 89 0.05 -10.41 -0.42
N ASN A 90 -0.21 -11.66 -0.05
CA ASN A 90 -1.54 -12.23 0.11
C ASN A 90 -1.71 -12.88 1.50
N PHE A 91 -2.87 -13.50 1.75
CA PHE A 91 -3.19 -14.04 3.08
C PHE A 91 -2.28 -15.19 3.53
N PHE A 92 -1.62 -15.92 2.61
CA PHE A 92 -0.70 -17.00 2.94
C PHE A 92 0.47 -16.53 3.80
N LEU A 93 0.89 -15.26 3.65
CA LEU A 93 1.90 -14.65 4.52
C LEU A 93 1.51 -14.76 6.00
N PHE A 94 0.25 -14.49 6.33
CA PHE A 94 -0.24 -14.52 7.71
C PHE A 94 -0.59 -15.93 8.17
N GLU A 95 -1.03 -16.80 7.27
CA GLU A 95 -1.27 -18.22 7.56
C GLU A 95 0.02 -18.93 7.97
N GLY A 96 1.09 -18.79 7.20
CA GLY A 96 2.39 -19.36 7.57
C GLY A 96 2.95 -18.80 8.88
N LEU A 97 2.74 -17.50 9.16
CA LEU A 97 3.14 -16.89 10.42
C LEU A 97 2.29 -17.37 11.62
N TYR A 98 1.02 -17.72 11.37
CA TYR A 98 0.10 -18.19 12.39
C TYR A 98 0.35 -19.66 12.76
N ASP A 99 0.61 -20.50 11.77
CA ASP A 99 0.82 -21.94 11.96
C ASP A 99 2.23 -22.25 12.50
N ASP A 100 3.28 -21.74 11.83
CA ASP A 100 4.66 -21.92 12.27
C ASP A 100 5.54 -20.70 11.90
N GLY A 101 5.25 -19.58 12.54
CA GLY A 101 6.02 -18.35 12.35
C GLY A 101 7.51 -18.50 12.70
N SER A 102 7.86 -19.47 13.55
CA SER A 102 9.25 -19.73 13.92
C SER A 102 10.05 -20.33 12.75
N ALA A 103 9.46 -21.29 12.04
CA ALA A 103 10.04 -21.86 10.83
C ALA A 103 10.11 -20.82 9.70
N VAL A 104 9.05 -20.05 9.48
CA VAL A 104 9.03 -18.99 8.45
C VAL A 104 10.12 -17.94 8.71
N LEU A 105 10.27 -17.45 9.95
CA LEU A 105 11.33 -16.49 10.29
C LEU A 105 12.72 -17.10 10.15
N ARG A 106 12.89 -18.38 10.48
CA ARG A 106 14.15 -19.10 10.29
C ARG A 106 14.53 -19.23 8.81
N THR A 107 13.56 -19.56 7.95
CA THR A 107 13.76 -19.61 6.50
C THR A 107 14.14 -18.24 5.95
N VAL A 108 13.43 -17.17 6.35
CA VAL A 108 13.79 -15.79 5.97
C VAL A 108 15.20 -15.43 6.42
N TRP A 109 15.60 -15.84 7.63
CA TRP A 109 16.92 -15.54 8.17
C TRP A 109 18.05 -16.28 7.43
N ILE A 110 17.85 -17.56 7.13
CA ILE A 110 18.88 -18.44 6.56
C ILE A 110 18.96 -18.26 5.04
N GLU A 111 17.83 -18.29 4.34
CA GLU A 111 17.78 -18.38 2.87
C GLU A 111 17.74 -17.00 2.20
N HIS A 112 17.09 -16.02 2.83
CA HIS A 112 16.91 -14.69 2.22
C HIS A 112 17.86 -13.62 2.75
N HIS A 113 18.85 -13.98 3.58
CA HIS A 113 19.94 -13.11 4.07
C HIS A 113 19.49 -11.67 4.37
N PRO A 114 18.69 -11.46 5.43
CA PRO A 114 17.93 -10.22 5.64
C PRO A 114 18.80 -8.97 5.79
N ILE A 115 20.08 -9.13 6.13
CA ILE A 115 21.04 -8.03 6.25
C ILE A 115 21.16 -7.24 4.94
N MET A 116 21.26 -7.92 3.79
CA MET A 116 21.36 -7.26 2.49
C MET A 116 20.08 -6.47 2.16
N HIS A 117 18.92 -7.02 2.49
CA HIS A 117 17.64 -6.34 2.33
C HIS A 117 17.52 -5.12 3.26
N ILE A 118 17.94 -5.24 4.53
CA ILE A 118 17.96 -4.11 5.48
C ILE A 118 18.88 -3.00 4.97
N MET A 119 20.08 -3.34 4.49
CA MET A 119 21.00 -2.37 3.90
C MET A 119 20.38 -1.67 2.68
N ALA A 120 19.72 -2.42 1.79
CA ALA A 120 19.02 -1.85 0.64
C ALA A 120 17.87 -0.91 1.05
N ILE A 121 17.06 -1.30 2.04
CA ILE A 121 15.98 -0.47 2.58
C ILE A 121 16.53 0.82 3.17
N VAL A 122 17.60 0.74 3.97
CA VAL A 122 18.25 1.89 4.60
C VAL A 122 18.84 2.82 3.55
N ALA A 123 19.57 2.29 2.56
CA ALA A 123 20.15 3.06 1.47
C ALA A 123 19.06 3.77 0.64
N LEU A 124 18.02 3.05 0.21
CA LEU A 124 16.93 3.60 -0.59
C LEU A 124 16.13 4.66 0.18
N SER A 125 15.91 4.43 1.48
CA SER A 125 15.25 5.41 2.36
C SER A 125 16.07 6.68 2.48
N MET A 126 17.40 6.57 2.65
CA MET A 126 18.30 7.73 2.70
C MET A 126 18.32 8.50 1.38
N ILE A 127 18.40 7.82 0.24
CA ILE A 127 18.37 8.45 -1.09
C ILE A 127 17.04 9.18 -1.31
N THR A 128 15.92 8.54 -0.97
CA THR A 128 14.57 9.13 -1.10
C THR A 128 14.41 10.33 -0.17
N TRP A 129 14.90 10.24 1.06
CA TRP A 129 14.89 11.36 2.00
C TRP A 129 15.73 12.55 1.49
N TYR A 130 16.93 12.28 0.99
CA TYR A 130 17.83 13.32 0.47
C TYR A 130 17.24 14.02 -0.77
N THR A 131 16.71 13.24 -1.72
CA THR A 131 16.05 13.78 -2.92
C THR A 131 14.83 14.62 -2.57
N LEU A 132 14.01 14.19 -1.60
CA LEU A 132 12.86 14.94 -1.12
C LEU A 132 13.27 16.24 -0.39
N LYS A 133 14.32 16.19 0.44
CA LYS A 133 14.84 17.38 1.11
C LYS A 133 15.36 18.39 0.08
N ARG A 134 16.06 17.91 -0.95
CA ARG A 134 16.58 18.75 -2.04
C ARG A 134 15.44 19.36 -2.88
N SER A 135 14.41 18.58 -3.22
CA SER A 135 13.25 19.10 -3.97
C SER A 135 12.47 20.15 -3.17
N ARG A 136 12.36 20.00 -1.84
CA ARG A 136 11.76 21.01 -0.97
C ARG A 136 12.52 22.34 -0.99
N THR A 137 13.85 22.30 -1.08
CA THR A 137 14.66 23.52 -1.26
C THR A 137 14.34 24.24 -2.57
N TYR A 138 14.13 23.49 -3.66
CA TYR A 138 13.70 24.09 -4.94
C TYR A 138 12.25 24.63 -4.87
N ALA A 139 11.36 23.95 -4.16
CA ALA A 139 9.98 24.41 -3.96
C ALA A 139 9.89 25.73 -3.17
N HIS A 140 10.80 25.97 -2.22
CA HIS A 140 10.93 27.28 -1.58
C HIS A 140 11.26 28.39 -2.60
N GLY A 141 11.99 28.10 -3.67
CA GLY A 141 12.23 29.04 -4.77
C GLY A 141 10.95 29.42 -5.54
N LEU A 142 10.00 28.50 -5.70
CA LEU A 142 8.69 28.76 -6.32
C LEU A 142 7.75 29.57 -5.42
N SER A 143 7.96 29.60 -4.10
CA SER A 143 7.14 30.41 -3.19
C SER A 143 7.30 31.93 -3.38
N ASN A 144 8.29 32.37 -4.17
CA ASN A 144 8.44 33.76 -4.61
C ASN A 144 7.50 34.14 -5.76
N ILE A 145 6.68 33.22 -6.28
CA ILE A 145 5.67 33.54 -7.30
C ILE A 145 4.53 34.32 -6.61
N GLN A 146 4.47 35.63 -6.86
CA GLN A 146 3.51 36.57 -6.25
C GLN A 146 2.04 36.14 -6.38
N PHE A 147 1.69 35.38 -7.42
CA PHE A 147 0.32 34.91 -7.66
C PHE A 147 -0.20 33.93 -6.58
N LEU A 148 0.69 33.29 -5.82
CA LEU A 148 0.33 32.37 -4.73
C LEU A 148 0.35 33.04 -3.36
N SER A 149 0.48 34.37 -3.28
CA SER A 149 0.53 35.07 -2.00
C SER A 149 -0.85 35.06 -1.32
N PRO A 150 -0.94 34.66 -0.03
CA PRO A 150 -2.20 34.60 0.70
C PRO A 150 -2.60 35.98 1.25
N ASN A 151 -2.47 37.02 0.45
CA ASN A 151 -2.69 38.42 0.88
C ASN A 151 -4.18 38.77 0.98
N SER A 152 -5.05 38.11 0.21
CA SER A 152 -6.51 38.29 0.27
C SER A 152 -7.21 37.09 0.91
N VAL A 153 -8.34 37.35 1.57
CA VAL A 153 -9.21 36.29 2.14
C VAL A 153 -9.67 35.32 1.05
N LEU A 154 -10.00 35.84 -0.14
CA LEU A 154 -10.40 35.04 -1.30
C LEU A 154 -9.31 34.04 -1.70
N MET A 155 -8.05 34.49 -1.82
CA MET A 155 -6.94 33.60 -2.17
C MET A 155 -6.68 32.54 -1.09
N ARG A 156 -6.80 32.90 0.19
CA ARG A 156 -6.71 31.92 1.29
C ARG A 156 -7.81 30.86 1.16
N SER A 157 -9.05 31.26 0.92
CA SER A 157 -10.16 30.33 0.71
C SER A 157 -9.92 29.41 -0.49
N ILE A 158 -9.41 29.93 -1.61
CA ILE A 158 -9.08 29.15 -2.80
C ILE A 158 -7.97 28.13 -2.51
N ILE A 159 -6.91 28.54 -1.80
CA ILE A 159 -5.81 27.64 -1.43
C ILE A 159 -6.32 26.51 -0.52
N ILE A 160 -7.09 26.85 0.53
CA ILE A 160 -7.66 25.86 1.45
C ILE A 160 -8.58 24.89 0.71
N LEU A 161 -9.48 25.40 -0.14
CA LEU A 161 -10.39 24.56 -0.93
C LEU A 161 -9.61 23.63 -1.86
N THR A 162 -8.59 24.14 -2.54
CA THR A 162 -7.73 23.34 -3.44
C THR A 162 -6.99 22.25 -2.67
N MET A 163 -6.47 22.57 -1.47
CA MET A 163 -5.82 21.58 -0.60
C MET A 163 -6.81 20.51 -0.14
N ILE A 164 -8.03 20.87 0.27
CA ILE A 164 -9.07 19.91 0.67
C ILE A 164 -9.46 19.01 -0.50
N VAL A 165 -9.71 19.57 -1.68
CA VAL A 165 -10.09 18.81 -2.89
C VAL A 165 -8.94 17.89 -3.32
N GLY A 166 -7.71 18.41 -3.38
CA GLY A 166 -6.52 17.64 -3.74
C GLY A 166 -6.26 16.50 -2.76
N PHE A 167 -6.37 16.77 -1.46
CA PHE A 167 -6.19 15.77 -0.41
C PHE A 167 -7.30 14.69 -0.45
N SER A 168 -8.56 15.10 -0.67
CA SER A 168 -9.68 14.17 -0.84
C SER A 168 -9.48 13.25 -2.05
N GLY A 169 -8.99 13.80 -3.16
CA GLY A 169 -8.59 13.03 -4.33
C GLY A 169 -7.46 12.06 -4.06
N ALA A 170 -6.43 12.49 -3.32
CA ALA A 170 -5.30 11.66 -2.93
C ALA A 170 -5.75 10.46 -2.10
N VAL A 171 -6.47 10.67 -1.00
CA VAL A 171 -6.98 9.58 -0.14
C VAL A 171 -7.89 8.61 -0.88
N ARG A 172 -8.67 9.10 -1.86
CA ARG A 172 -9.53 8.26 -2.70
C ARG A 172 -8.75 7.52 -3.80
N GLY A 173 -7.58 8.04 -4.19
CA GLY A 173 -6.78 7.60 -5.33
C GLY A 173 -7.42 7.92 -6.69
N SER A 174 -8.55 8.62 -6.75
CA SER A 174 -9.27 8.86 -8.00
C SER A 174 -10.31 9.97 -7.84
N PHE A 175 -10.44 10.81 -8.86
CA PHE A 175 -11.55 11.76 -9.00
C PHE A 175 -12.73 11.20 -9.83
N LYS A 176 -12.57 10.05 -10.49
CA LYS A 176 -13.64 9.40 -11.29
C LYS A 176 -14.67 8.70 -10.39
N ASN A 177 -15.74 8.13 -10.93
CA ASN A 177 -16.80 7.47 -10.14
C ASN A 177 -16.30 6.33 -9.23
N ARG A 178 -15.23 5.63 -9.62
CA ARG A 178 -14.68 4.51 -8.85
C ARG A 178 -13.37 4.91 -8.12
N PRO A 179 -13.27 4.66 -6.80
CA PRO A 179 -12.02 4.82 -6.06
C PRO A 179 -11.02 3.70 -6.39
N ALA A 180 -9.76 3.87 -5.99
CA ALA A 180 -8.73 2.85 -6.15
C ALA A 180 -8.97 1.65 -5.20
N ILE A 181 -9.49 0.55 -5.77
CA ILE A 181 -9.86 -0.69 -5.07
C ILE A 181 -9.35 -1.90 -5.89
N ARG A 182 -8.94 -2.98 -5.20
CA ARG A 182 -8.44 -4.23 -5.79
C ARG A 182 -9.33 -4.81 -6.89
N LYS A 183 -10.66 -4.74 -6.76
CA LYS A 183 -11.60 -5.23 -7.78
C LYS A 183 -11.39 -4.58 -9.17
N TRP A 184 -10.83 -3.38 -9.23
CA TRP A 184 -10.62 -2.62 -10.47
C TRP A 184 -9.13 -2.52 -10.85
N SER A 185 -8.27 -3.38 -10.30
CA SER A 185 -6.84 -3.43 -10.64
C SER A 185 -6.49 -4.50 -11.68
N ASP A 186 -7.48 -5.17 -12.26
CA ASP A 186 -7.31 -6.13 -13.37
C ASP A 186 -7.79 -5.46 -14.66
N ILE A 187 -6.86 -4.86 -15.41
CA ILE A 187 -7.17 -3.94 -16.53
C ILE A 187 -6.42 -4.26 -17.82
N THR A 188 -5.29 -4.96 -17.75
CA THR A 188 -4.53 -5.41 -18.92
C THR A 188 -4.77 -6.90 -19.17
N GLY A 189 -4.34 -7.42 -20.32
CA GLY A 189 -4.34 -8.87 -20.58
C GLY A 189 -3.17 -9.61 -19.92
N ASP A 190 -2.33 -8.93 -19.13
CA ASP A 190 -1.10 -9.48 -18.55
C ASP A 190 -1.21 -9.56 -17.02
N ASP A 191 -1.13 -10.79 -16.50
CA ASP A 191 -1.29 -11.09 -15.07
C ASP A 191 -0.21 -10.41 -14.21
N LEU A 192 1.04 -10.37 -14.68
CA LEU A 192 2.13 -9.72 -13.95
C LEU A 192 1.84 -8.22 -13.81
N LEU A 193 1.49 -7.54 -14.91
CA LEU A 193 1.15 -6.12 -14.89
C LEU A 193 -0.01 -5.85 -13.92
N ASN A 194 -1.09 -6.63 -13.99
CA ASN A 194 -2.25 -6.47 -13.11
C ASN A 194 -1.88 -6.64 -11.62
N LYS A 195 -1.02 -7.61 -11.29
CA LYS A 195 -0.49 -7.79 -9.93
C LYS A 195 0.39 -6.63 -9.47
N THR A 196 1.06 -5.93 -10.39
CA THR A 196 1.90 -4.75 -10.06
C THR A 196 1.14 -3.44 -9.91
N ILE A 197 -0.10 -3.35 -10.39
CA ILE A 197 -0.91 -2.11 -10.30
C ILE A 197 -1.13 -1.72 -8.84
N MET A 198 -1.44 -2.67 -7.98
CA MET A 198 -1.58 -2.38 -6.56
C MET A 198 -0.20 -2.37 -5.90
N ASN A 199 0.08 -1.34 -5.10
CA ASN A 199 1.37 -1.25 -4.42
C ASN A 199 1.47 -2.25 -3.25
N PRO A 200 2.70 -2.61 -2.83
CA PRO A 200 2.92 -3.63 -1.82
C PRO A 200 2.24 -3.34 -0.47
N LEU A 201 2.21 -2.08 -0.03
CA LEU A 201 1.52 -1.72 1.22
C LEU A 201 0.00 -1.92 1.12
N THR A 202 -0.58 -1.66 -0.04
CA THR A 202 -2.01 -1.91 -0.26
C THR A 202 -2.29 -3.42 -0.33
N HIS A 203 -1.42 -4.20 -1.00
CA HIS A 203 -1.47 -5.67 -0.97
C HIS A 203 -1.40 -6.20 0.46
N PHE A 204 -0.47 -5.71 1.27
CA PHE A 204 -0.35 -6.07 2.68
C PHE A 204 -1.63 -5.76 3.49
N GLN A 205 -2.26 -4.61 3.26
CA GLN A 205 -3.55 -4.28 3.89
C GLN A 205 -4.68 -5.24 3.47
N TYR A 206 -4.71 -5.67 2.21
CA TYR A 206 -5.69 -6.66 1.75
C TYR A 206 -5.39 -8.05 2.28
N ALA A 207 -4.13 -8.45 2.38
CA ALA A 207 -3.71 -9.71 2.96
C ALA A 207 -4.21 -9.87 4.40
N ILE A 208 -4.08 -8.83 5.25
CA ILE A 208 -4.64 -8.83 6.61
C ILE A 208 -6.16 -9.00 6.59
N LYS A 209 -6.85 -8.26 5.70
CA LYS A 209 -8.31 -8.32 5.59
C LYS A 209 -8.80 -9.69 5.14
N ASP A 210 -8.12 -10.31 4.19
CA ASP A 210 -8.47 -11.63 3.70
C ASP A 210 -8.18 -12.70 4.75
N PHE A 211 -7.03 -12.64 5.43
CA PHE A 211 -6.71 -13.52 6.55
C PHE A 211 -7.78 -13.47 7.65
N ASN A 212 -8.15 -12.26 8.09
CA ASN A 212 -9.19 -12.09 9.11
C ASN A 212 -10.58 -12.54 8.63
N ARG A 213 -10.87 -12.42 7.34
CA ARG A 213 -12.14 -12.86 6.75
C ARG A 213 -12.23 -14.38 6.68
N ILE A 214 -11.13 -15.04 6.33
CA ILE A 214 -11.03 -16.50 6.25
C ILE A 214 -11.08 -17.11 7.65
N ASN A 215 -10.31 -16.56 8.60
CA ASN A 215 -10.22 -17.07 9.97
C ASN A 215 -11.31 -16.56 10.91
N GLY A 216 -12.14 -15.61 10.47
CA GLY A 216 -13.29 -15.13 11.24
C GLY A 216 -14.41 -16.17 11.32
N LYS A 217 -15.14 -16.22 12.44
CA LYS A 217 -16.28 -17.14 12.68
C LYS A 217 -17.33 -17.16 11.56
N SER A 218 -17.45 -16.06 10.81
CA SER A 218 -18.33 -15.91 9.65
C SER A 218 -17.94 -16.79 8.45
N GLY A 219 -16.65 -17.05 8.24
CA GLY A 219 -16.15 -17.78 7.09
C GLY A 219 -16.62 -19.23 7.11
N ILE A 220 -16.44 -19.90 8.25
CA ILE A 220 -16.89 -21.29 8.46
C ILE A 220 -18.41 -21.38 8.23
N THR A 221 -19.21 -20.52 8.87
CA THR A 221 -20.68 -20.53 8.70
C THR A 221 -21.16 -20.22 7.28
N GLN A 222 -20.35 -19.55 6.45
CA GLN A 222 -20.67 -19.32 5.04
C GLN A 222 -20.50 -20.61 4.21
N PHE A 223 -19.53 -21.46 4.56
CA PHE A 223 -19.29 -22.73 3.87
C PHE A 223 -20.12 -23.89 4.42
N ILE A 224 -20.39 -23.93 5.73
CA ILE A 224 -21.13 -25.03 6.39
C ILE A 224 -22.58 -24.67 6.78
N GLY A 225 -23.01 -23.43 6.55
CA GLY A 225 -24.30 -22.91 7.04
C GLY A 225 -24.30 -22.69 8.56
N ARG A 226 -25.50 -22.67 9.18
CA ARG A 226 -25.63 -22.70 10.65
C ARG A 226 -25.34 -24.07 11.27
N SER A 227 -25.01 -25.05 10.44
CA SER A 227 -24.69 -26.42 10.84
C SER A 227 -23.37 -26.45 11.60
N SER A 228 -23.25 -27.31 12.62
CA SER A 228 -21.94 -27.55 13.24
C SER A 228 -21.01 -28.21 12.23
N PRO A 229 -19.67 -28.04 12.35
CA PRO A 229 -18.71 -28.70 11.45
C PRO A 229 -18.93 -30.22 11.34
N ARG A 230 -19.40 -30.84 12.44
CA ARG A 230 -19.78 -32.26 12.50
C ARG A 230 -21.00 -32.59 11.64
N ALA A 231 -22.09 -31.84 11.78
CA ALA A 231 -23.30 -32.07 10.99
C ALA A 231 -23.07 -31.81 9.49
N ALA A 232 -22.17 -30.86 9.16
CA ALA A 232 -21.77 -30.63 7.78
C ALA A 232 -20.92 -31.79 7.23
N ALA A 233 -19.98 -32.33 8.01
CA ALA A 233 -19.17 -33.48 7.59
C ALA A 233 -20.02 -34.74 7.35
N GLU A 234 -20.98 -35.02 8.24
CA GLU A 234 -21.93 -36.11 8.10
C GLU A 234 -22.82 -35.93 6.84
N ASN A 235 -23.29 -34.71 6.56
CA ASN A 235 -24.14 -34.42 5.41
C ASN A 235 -23.41 -34.41 4.06
N TYR A 236 -22.19 -33.88 4.00
CA TYR A 236 -21.45 -33.74 2.74
C TYR A 236 -20.62 -34.99 2.39
N PHE A 237 -20.11 -35.70 3.40
CA PHE A 237 -19.18 -36.81 3.18
C PHE A 237 -19.72 -38.15 3.68
N GLY A 238 -20.89 -38.21 4.34
CA GLY A 238 -21.48 -39.46 4.82
C GLY A 238 -20.67 -40.15 5.92
N VAL A 239 -19.71 -39.45 6.54
CA VAL A 239 -18.79 -40.00 7.53
C VAL A 239 -19.42 -39.88 8.92
N THR A 240 -19.91 -40.99 9.46
CA THR A 240 -20.29 -41.09 10.87
C THR A 240 -19.05 -41.34 11.74
N LYS A 241 -19.09 -40.92 13.00
CA LYS A 241 -17.96 -40.97 13.96
C LYS A 241 -17.27 -42.34 14.06
N ASP A 242 -17.93 -43.42 13.68
CA ASP A 242 -17.42 -44.80 13.74
C ASP A 242 -16.47 -45.18 12.59
N SER A 243 -16.22 -44.26 11.64
CA SER A 243 -15.32 -44.49 10.49
C SER A 243 -14.04 -43.62 10.50
N LEU A 244 -13.70 -42.99 11.64
CA LEU A 244 -12.45 -42.25 11.86
C LEU A 244 -11.65 -42.83 13.03
#